data_AF-I1NZL4-F1
#
_entry.id   AF-I1NZL4-F1
#
_cell.length_a   1.000
_cell.length_b   1.000
_cell.length_c   1.000
_cell.angle_alpha   90.00
_cell.angle_beta   90.00
_cell.angle_gamma   90.00
#
_symmetry.space_group_name_H-M   'P 1'
#
loop_
_entity.id
_entity.type
_entity.pdbx_description
1 polymer ?
#
loop_
_entity_poly.entity_id
_entity_poly.type
_entity_poly.pdbx_seq_one_letter_code
_entity_poly.pdbx_strand_id
1 'polypeptide(L)'
;GYGKGLLWPLTTSEKEGAAESRSPPPMKVKHHLTPPPIVRAPGQFQEDEVKWPEPSVHKLAVQVKKLRKENIELRDRNAELGVELTELRNNFDTLSRGLCTKIKRAFVEMGKEKKYYANWMSPLP
;
A
#
# COMPACT_ATOMS: atom_id res chain seq x y z
N GLY A 1 38.99 -7.36 -2.98
CA GLY A 1 38.64 -8.15 -1.79
C GLY A 1 37.25 -7.76 -1.34
N TYR A 2 36.40 -8.75 -1.05
CA TYR A 2 35.10 -8.71 -0.35
C TYR A 2 34.74 -10.20 -0.10
N GLY A 3 34.24 -10.72 1.01
CA GLY A 3 34.21 -10.37 2.43
C GLY A 3 34.01 -11.71 3.16
N LYS A 4 34.83 -12.00 4.17
CA LYS A 4 34.75 -13.24 4.97
C LYS A 4 33.73 -13.02 6.09
N GLY A 5 32.62 -13.74 6.08
CA GLY A 5 31.62 -13.74 7.16
C GLY A 5 32.05 -14.68 8.29
N LEU A 6 32.25 -14.10 9.48
CA LEU A 6 32.68 -14.75 10.71
C LEU A 6 31.56 -15.61 11.34
N LEU A 7 31.97 -16.75 11.89
CA LEU A 7 31.22 -17.68 12.72
C LEU A 7 30.96 -17.06 14.12
N TRP A 8 29.72 -17.13 14.64
CA TRP A 8 29.46 -16.92 16.06
C TRP A 8 29.29 -18.27 16.78
N PRO A 9 30.09 -18.59 17.82
CA PRO A 9 29.92 -19.81 18.60
C PRO A 9 28.75 -19.70 19.59
N LEU A 10 27.91 -20.73 19.66
CA LEU A 10 26.92 -20.86 20.73
C LEU A 10 27.56 -21.52 21.95
N THR A 11 27.57 -20.78 23.06
CA THR A 11 28.07 -21.16 24.37
C THR A 11 27.24 -22.24 25.04
N THR A 12 27.93 -23.06 25.84
CA THR A 12 27.46 -24.09 26.75
C THR A 12 26.73 -23.51 27.97
N SER A 13 25.58 -24.08 28.34
CA SER A 13 25.12 -24.09 29.75
C SER A 13 24.28 -25.33 30.06
N GLU A 14 24.62 -25.93 31.19
CA GLU A 14 24.08 -27.11 31.84
C GLU A 14 22.55 -27.12 32.00
N LYS A 15 21.93 -28.32 31.96
CA LYS A 15 21.40 -28.96 33.18
C LYS A 15 20.85 -30.36 32.90
N GLU A 16 21.40 -31.28 33.69
CA GLU A 16 20.99 -32.64 33.98
C GLU A 16 19.63 -32.67 34.72
N GLY A 17 18.79 -33.70 34.49
CA GLY A 17 17.63 -33.97 35.35
C GLY A 17 16.43 -34.69 34.73
N ALA A 18 16.39 -36.00 34.93
CA ALA A 18 15.28 -36.97 34.84
C ALA A 18 13.83 -36.48 34.63
N ALA A 19 13.16 -37.06 33.62
CA ALA A 19 11.78 -37.52 33.72
C ALA A 19 11.48 -38.54 32.61
N GLU A 20 11.17 -39.75 33.04
CA GLU A 20 10.78 -40.89 32.23
C GLU A 20 9.42 -40.63 31.55
N SER A 21 9.38 -40.60 30.22
CA SER A 21 8.19 -41.00 29.47
C SER A 21 8.64 -41.66 28.18
N ARG A 22 8.48 -42.98 28.13
CA ARG A 22 8.89 -43.79 26.99
C ARG A 22 7.78 -43.71 25.93
N SER A 23 7.83 -42.68 25.09
CA SER A 23 7.09 -42.69 23.82
C SER A 23 7.85 -43.59 22.81
N PRO A 24 7.14 -44.42 22.01
CA PRO A 24 7.81 -45.20 20.99
C PRO A 24 8.52 -44.24 20.02
N PRO A 25 9.73 -44.58 19.52
CA PRO A 25 10.42 -43.73 18.58
C PRO A 25 9.52 -43.47 17.37
N PRO A 26 9.52 -42.25 16.80
CA PRO A 26 8.71 -41.95 15.63
C PRO A 26 9.05 -42.97 14.55
N MET A 27 8.04 -43.71 14.08
CA MET A 27 8.21 -44.66 12.99
C MET A 27 8.84 -43.89 11.83
N LYS A 28 10.07 -44.26 11.45
CA LYS A 28 10.72 -43.73 10.26
C LYS A 28 9.92 -44.26 9.08
N VAL A 29 8.90 -43.51 8.65
CA VAL A 29 8.23 -43.77 7.38
C VAL A 29 9.27 -43.46 6.31
N LYS A 30 10.00 -44.50 5.90
CA LYS A 30 10.92 -44.41 4.77
C LYS A 30 10.04 -44.33 3.54
N HIS A 31 9.64 -43.12 3.17
CA HIS A 31 9.04 -42.87 1.88
C HIS A 31 10.07 -43.28 0.81
N HIS A 32 9.89 -44.46 0.22
CA HIS A 32 10.60 -44.84 -0.99
C HIS A 32 9.84 -44.20 -2.15
N LEU A 33 9.85 -42.87 -2.20
CA LEU A 33 9.52 -42.17 -3.41
C LEU A 33 10.82 -42.10 -4.18
N THR A 34 11.09 -43.12 -4.99
CA THR A 34 12.04 -42.93 -6.10
C THR A 34 11.51 -41.72 -6.87
N PRO A 35 12.27 -40.61 -6.95
CA PRO A 35 11.80 -39.47 -7.72
C PRO A 35 11.53 -39.96 -9.14
N PRO A 36 10.43 -39.53 -9.78
CA PRO A 36 10.19 -39.88 -11.17
C PRO A 36 11.45 -39.54 -11.99
N PRO A 37 11.88 -40.41 -12.91
CA PRO A 37 13.11 -40.19 -13.66
C PRO A 37 13.08 -38.80 -14.30
N ILE A 38 14.06 -37.96 -13.94
CA ILE A 38 14.24 -36.67 -14.58
C ILE A 38 14.76 -36.97 -15.99
N VAL A 39 13.86 -37.00 -16.97
CA VAL A 39 14.20 -37.24 -18.39
C VAL A 39 15.00 -36.06 -18.97
N ARG A 40 15.16 -34.97 -18.22
CA ARG A 40 15.72 -33.70 -18.69
C ARG A 40 17.16 -33.52 -18.20
N ALA A 41 18.02 -33.04 -19.10
CA ALA A 41 19.34 -32.60 -18.72
C ALA A 41 19.26 -31.41 -17.73
N PRO A 42 20.17 -31.30 -16.75
CA PRO A 42 20.28 -30.12 -15.91
C PRO A 42 20.42 -28.86 -16.79
N GLY A 43 19.51 -27.90 -16.64
CA GLY A 43 19.50 -26.64 -17.41
C GLY A 43 18.49 -26.57 -18.56
N GLN A 44 17.71 -27.61 -18.85
CA GLN A 44 16.62 -27.53 -19.82
C GLN A 44 15.28 -27.23 -19.13
N PHE A 45 14.89 -25.96 -19.16
CA PHE A 45 13.51 -25.55 -18.89
C PHE A 45 12.65 -25.87 -20.11
N GLN A 46 11.46 -26.42 -19.88
CA GLN A 46 10.45 -26.48 -20.93
C GLN A 46 9.90 -25.06 -21.06
N GLU A 47 10.35 -24.36 -22.08
CA GLU A 47 9.56 -23.28 -22.66
C GLU A 47 8.29 -23.93 -23.19
N ASP A 48 7.31 -24.14 -22.31
CA ASP A 48 5.93 -23.97 -22.74
C ASP A 48 5.82 -22.47 -23.03
N GLU A 49 6.35 -22.10 -24.20
CA GLU A 49 6.21 -20.80 -24.80
C GLU A 49 4.71 -20.67 -25.05
N VAL A 50 3.97 -20.24 -24.02
CA VAL A 50 2.65 -19.64 -24.21
C VAL A 50 2.94 -18.41 -25.04
N LYS A 51 2.96 -18.62 -26.36
CA LYS A 51 3.31 -17.66 -27.38
C LYS A 51 2.22 -16.62 -27.38
N TRP A 52 2.33 -15.66 -26.47
CA TRP A 52 1.54 -14.45 -26.53
C TRP A 52 1.84 -13.84 -27.89
N PRO A 53 0.82 -13.60 -28.75
CA PRO A 53 1.05 -12.95 -30.02
C PRO A 53 1.71 -11.60 -29.74
N GLU A 54 2.99 -11.47 -30.11
CA GLU A 54 3.71 -10.24 -29.87
C GLU A 54 2.97 -9.13 -30.64
N PRO A 55 2.45 -8.09 -29.96
CA PRO A 55 1.70 -7.07 -30.63
C PRO A 55 2.64 -6.38 -31.62
N SER A 56 2.28 -6.39 -32.91
CA SER A 56 3.06 -5.69 -33.93
C SER A 56 3.35 -4.25 -33.49
N VAL A 57 4.61 -3.81 -33.64
CA VAL A 57 5.07 -2.44 -33.34
C VAL A 57 4.13 -1.38 -33.90
N HIS A 58 3.54 -1.64 -35.08
CA HIS A 58 2.54 -0.77 -35.68
C HIS A 58 1.25 -0.64 -34.85
N LYS A 59 0.72 -1.75 -34.34
CA LYS A 59 -0.48 -1.76 -33.47
C LYS A 59 -0.22 -1.02 -32.16
N LEU A 60 0.98 -1.15 -31.60
CA LEU A 60 1.38 -0.41 -30.39
C LEU A 60 1.48 1.09 -30.68
N ALA A 61 2.09 1.49 -31.80
CA ALA A 61 2.20 2.90 -32.17
C ALA A 61 0.84 3.59 -32.33
N VAL A 62 -0.15 2.89 -32.92
CA VAL A 62 -1.53 3.40 -33.03
C VAL A 62 -2.16 3.60 -31.66
N GLN A 63 -2.02 2.62 -30.75
CA GLN A 63 -2.55 2.72 -29.39
C GLN A 63 -1.89 3.85 -28.58
N VAL A 64 -0.57 4.00 -28.66
CA VAL A 64 0.15 5.08 -27.98
C VAL A 64 -0.30 6.45 -28.48
N LYS A 65 -0.52 6.62 -29.79
CA LYS A 65 -1.06 7.88 -30.33
C LYS A 65 -2.44 8.19 -29.77
N LYS A 66 -3.33 7.20 -29.70
CA LYS A 66 -4.67 7.35 -29.11
C LYS A 66 -4.59 7.75 -27.63
N LEU A 67 -3.83 7.00 -26.84
CA LEU A 67 -3.68 7.25 -25.40
C LEU A 67 -3.07 8.63 -25.11
N ARG A 68 -2.12 9.09 -25.92
CA ARG A 68 -1.56 10.44 -25.79
C ARG A 68 -2.62 11.53 -25.96
N LYS A 69 -3.49 11.39 -26.96
CA LYS A 69 -4.58 12.35 -27.19
C LYS A 69 -5.54 12.37 -26.00
N GLU A 70 -5.98 11.19 -25.56
CA GLU A 70 -6.89 11.06 -24.41
C GLU A 70 -6.26 11.61 -23.13
N ASN A 71 -4.96 11.38 -22.90
CA ASN A 71 -4.26 11.90 -21.73
C ASN A 71 -4.21 13.43 -21.72
N ILE A 72 -4.00 14.07 -22.88
CA ILE A 72 -4.04 15.54 -23.00
C ILE A 72 -5.43 16.05 -22.61
N GLU A 73 -6.49 15.50 -23.22
CA GLU A 73 -7.87 15.92 -22.91
C GLU A 73 -8.22 15.71 -21.43
N LEU A 74 -7.78 14.59 -20.83
CA LEU A 74 -7.99 14.33 -19.41
C LEU A 74 -7.23 15.32 -18.53
N ARG A 75 -6.00 15.68 -18.90
CA ARG A 75 -5.22 16.68 -18.16
C ARG A 75 -5.88 18.06 -18.20
N ASP A 76 -6.41 18.45 -19.35
CA ASP A 76 -7.11 19.73 -19.51
C ASP A 76 -8.37 19.78 -18.65
N ARG A 77 -9.24 18.76 -18.72
CA ARG A 77 -10.43 18.65 -17.84
C ARG A 77 -10.07 18.64 -16.36
N ASN A 78 -8.98 17.95 -16.00
CA ASN A 78 -8.54 17.89 -14.61
C ASN A 78 -8.01 19.25 -14.12
N ALA A 79 -7.43 20.06 -15.00
CA ALA A 79 -7.03 21.43 -14.69
C ALA A 79 -8.26 22.34 -14.47
N GLU A 80 -9.28 22.23 -15.33
CA GLU A 80 -10.55 22.96 -15.19
C GLU A 80 -11.23 22.64 -13.85
N LEU A 81 -11.40 21.35 -13.53
CA LEU A 81 -11.96 20.90 -12.25
C LEU A 81 -11.13 21.38 -11.05
N GLY A 82 -9.80 21.43 -11.18
CA GLY A 82 -8.92 21.96 -10.14
C GLY A 82 -9.18 23.44 -9.83
N VAL A 83 -9.49 24.24 -10.85
CA VAL A 83 -9.87 25.65 -10.69
C VAL A 83 -11.22 25.76 -9.99
N GLU A 84 -12.23 25.02 -10.45
CA GLU A 84 -13.58 25.02 -9.86
C GLU A 84 -13.56 24.61 -8.37
N LEU A 85 -12.80 23.58 -8.01
CA LEU A 85 -12.63 23.15 -6.63
C LEU A 85 -11.99 24.24 -5.75
N THR A 86 -11.02 24.95 -6.30
CA THR A 86 -10.35 26.05 -5.60
C THR A 86 -11.31 27.22 -5.38
N GLU A 87 -12.10 27.57 -6.40
CA GLU A 87 -13.13 28.60 -6.30
C GLU A 87 -14.22 28.23 -5.28
N LEU A 88 -14.73 26.99 -5.33
CA LEU A 88 -15.73 26.51 -4.39
C LEU A 88 -15.21 26.54 -2.95
N ARG A 89 -13.96 26.13 -2.73
CA ARG A 89 -13.31 26.21 -1.42
C ARG A 89 -13.20 27.66 -0.93
N ASN A 90 -12.79 28.58 -1.79
CA ASN A 90 -12.72 30.00 -1.44
C ASN A 90 -14.10 30.59 -1.11
N ASN A 91 -15.14 30.22 -1.86
CA ASN A 91 -16.52 30.62 -1.60
C ASN A 91 -17.02 30.08 -0.26
N PHE A 92 -16.75 28.81 0.02
CA PHE A 92 -17.07 28.20 1.31
C PHE A 92 -16.34 28.89 2.46
N ASP A 93 -15.04 29.14 2.35
CA ASP A 93 -14.24 29.82 3.37
C ASP A 93 -14.76 31.24 3.62
N THR A 94 -15.14 31.96 2.56
CA THR A 94 -15.73 33.30 2.64
C THR A 94 -17.08 33.26 3.37
N LEU A 95 -17.96 32.33 2.99
CA LEU A 95 -19.27 32.15 3.63
C LEU A 95 -19.11 31.77 5.11
N SER A 96 -18.24 30.80 5.40
CA SER A 96 -17.94 30.33 6.74
C SER A 96 -17.47 31.48 7.63
N ARG A 97 -16.47 32.25 7.18
CA ARG A 97 -15.98 33.44 7.90
C ARG A 97 -17.05 34.50 8.12
N GLY A 98 -17.86 34.77 7.10
CA GLY A 98 -18.97 35.72 7.17
C GLY A 98 -20.03 35.29 8.20
N LEU A 99 -20.42 34.02 8.19
CA LEU A 99 -21.35 33.45 9.15
C LEU A 99 -20.78 33.43 10.57
N CYS A 100 -19.53 32.97 10.74
CA CYS A 100 -18.84 32.99 12.04
C CYS A 100 -18.82 34.40 12.64
N THR A 101 -18.55 35.43 11.82
CA THR A 101 -18.55 36.83 12.25
C THR A 101 -19.94 37.30 12.68
N LYS A 102 -20.98 36.97 11.91
CA LYS A 102 -22.37 37.32 12.24
C LYS A 102 -22.83 36.64 13.53
N ILE A 103 -22.53 35.34 13.68
CA ILE A 103 -22.86 34.58 14.88
C ILE A 103 -22.13 35.18 16.09
N LYS A 104 -20.82 35.41 15.99
CA LYS A 104 -20.04 36.02 17.07
C LYS A 104 -20.64 37.37 17.50
N ARG A 105 -20.99 38.23 16.54
CA ARG A 105 -21.63 39.52 16.80
C ARG A 105 -22.95 39.35 17.56
N ALA A 106 -23.83 38.46 17.12
CA ALA A 106 -25.09 38.20 17.81
C ALA A 106 -24.88 37.73 19.26
N PHE A 107 -23.88 36.88 19.51
CA PHE A 107 -23.54 36.46 20.88
C PHE A 107 -23.02 37.60 21.75
N VAL A 108 -22.23 38.52 21.18
CA VAL A 108 -21.77 39.74 21.87
C VAL A 108 -22.94 40.66 22.20
N GLU A 109 -23.82 40.94 21.23
CA GLU A 109 -25.01 41.79 21.40
C GLU A 109 -25.98 41.22 22.45
N MET A 110 -26.08 39.90 22.57
CA MET A 110 -26.84 39.22 23.62
C MET A 110 -26.16 39.19 25.00
N GLY A 111 -24.94 39.72 25.14
CA GLY A 111 -24.14 39.61 26.37
C GLY A 111 -23.70 38.17 26.70
N LYS A 112 -23.68 37.27 25.71
CA LYS A 112 -23.42 35.82 25.86
C LYS A 112 -22.09 35.39 25.22
N GLU A 113 -21.14 36.30 25.04
CA GLU A 113 -19.87 36.02 24.34
C GLU A 113 -19.11 34.79 24.88
N LYS A 114 -19.07 34.60 26.20
CA LYS A 114 -18.42 33.43 26.82
C LYS A 114 -18.96 32.09 26.28
N LYS A 115 -20.25 32.02 25.94
CA LYS A 115 -20.89 30.81 25.39
C LYS A 115 -20.46 30.51 23.95
N TYR A 116 -20.12 31.54 23.16
CA TYR A 116 -19.62 31.36 21.80
C TYR A 116 -18.31 30.57 21.80
N TYR A 117 -17.33 30.98 22.62
CA TYR A 117 -16.04 30.28 22.67
C TYR A 117 -16.13 28.89 23.31
N ALA A 118 -17.00 28.69 24.31
CA ALA A 118 -17.19 27.38 24.93
C ALA A 118 -17.69 26.31 23.94
N ASN A 119 -18.59 26.70 23.02
CA ASN A 119 -19.22 25.78 22.08
C ASN A 119 -18.38 25.50 20.82
N TRP A 120 -17.55 26.45 20.40
CA TRP A 120 -16.82 26.39 19.12
C TRP A 120 -15.30 26.17 19.26
N MET A 121 -14.73 26.22 20.46
CA MET A 121 -13.31 25.89 20.73
C MET A 121 -13.12 24.63 21.57
N SER A 122 -14.18 23.85 21.82
CA SER A 122 -14.00 22.51 22.36
C SER A 122 -13.27 21.66 21.31
N PRO A 123 -12.14 20.99 21.65
CA PRO A 123 -11.47 20.12 20.70
C PRO A 123 -12.48 19.04 20.28
N LEU A 124 -12.66 18.88 18.96
CA LEU A 124 -13.39 17.74 18.42
C LEU A 124 -12.69 16.46 18.93
N PRO A 125 -13.45 15.45 19.39
CA PRO A 125 -12.87 14.16 19.80
C PRO A 125 -12.14 13.46 18.65
#